data_AF-A0A2A2RHD2-F1
#
_entry.id   AF-A0A2A2RHD2-F1
#
_cell.length_a   1.000
_cell.length_b   1.000
_cell.length_c   1.000
_cell.angle_alpha   90.00
_cell.angle_beta   90.00
_cell.angle_gamma   90.00
#
_symmetry.space_group_name_H-M   'P 1'
#
loop_
_entity.id
_entity.type
_entity.pdbx_description
1 polymer ?
#
loop_
_entity_poly.entity_id
_entity_poly.type
_entity_poly.pdbx_seq_one_letter_code
_entity_poly.pdbx_strand_id
1 'polypeptide(L)'
;MKPFQASAAYATDLQLAYDYFKLGGPRAAERFWERYERAWASIRAQPESCRLRLSGWRQKAVPQSSYAIFYRETPAFWFLGGVLSTVQDPDLLQARLLIREVGAGDLGTSQRGDPR
;
A
#
# COMPACT_ATOMS: atom_id res chain seq x y z
N MET A 1 -8.28 -17.22 -1.97
CA MET A 1 -7.69 -15.95 -1.49
C MET A 1 -8.08 -14.85 -2.47
N LYS A 2 -8.57 -13.70 -1.99
CA LYS A 2 -8.91 -12.55 -2.88
C LYS A 2 -7.66 -12.10 -3.66
N PRO A 3 -7.76 -11.71 -4.94
CA PRO A 3 -6.63 -11.19 -5.68
C PRO A 3 -6.17 -9.85 -5.11
N PHE A 4 -4.93 -9.47 -5.39
CA PHE A 4 -4.42 -8.13 -5.09
C PHE A 4 -4.50 -7.26 -6.34
N GLN A 5 -4.95 -6.02 -6.18
CA GLN A 5 -4.92 -5.00 -7.23
C GLN A 5 -4.17 -3.77 -6.70
N ALA A 6 -3.21 -3.30 -7.47
CA ALA A 6 -2.42 -2.14 -7.10
C ALA A 6 -3.01 -0.85 -7.64
N SER A 7 -2.90 0.23 -6.87
CA SER A 7 -3.15 1.58 -7.40
C SER A 7 -2.17 1.88 -8.55
N ALA A 8 -2.57 2.75 -9.46
CA ALA A 8 -1.71 3.18 -10.57
C ALA A 8 -0.37 3.78 -10.09
N ALA A 9 -0.33 4.36 -8.89
CA ALA A 9 0.86 4.95 -8.30
C ALA A 9 1.78 3.93 -7.58
N TYR A 10 1.34 2.69 -7.37
CA TYR A 10 2.06 1.73 -6.52
C TYR A 10 3.47 1.42 -7.04
N ALA A 11 3.61 1.20 -8.35
CA ALA A 11 4.92 0.93 -8.96
C ALA A 11 5.86 2.13 -8.82
N THR A 12 5.35 3.33 -9.04
CA THR A 12 6.09 4.58 -8.87
C THR A 12 6.53 4.79 -7.42
N ASP A 13 5.64 4.56 -6.45
CA ASP A 13 5.96 4.63 -5.02
C ASP A 13 7.10 3.69 -4.63
N LEU A 14 7.04 2.43 -5.10
CA LEU A 14 8.05 1.42 -4.83
C LEU A 14 9.39 1.80 -5.45
N GLN A 15 9.38 2.32 -6.68
CA GLN A 15 10.59 2.80 -7.35
C GLN A 15 11.21 3.99 -6.61
N LEU A 16 10.41 4.97 -6.21
CA LEU A 16 10.87 6.12 -5.42
C LEU A 16 11.47 5.70 -4.07
N ALA A 17 10.89 4.70 -3.41
CA ALA A 17 11.45 4.15 -2.18
C ALA A 17 12.81 3.48 -2.45
N TYR A 18 12.91 2.66 -3.50
CA TYR A 18 14.16 2.02 -3.91
C TYR A 18 15.25 3.06 -4.22
N ASP A 19 14.91 4.08 -5.02
CA ASP A 19 15.84 5.14 -5.41
C ASP A 19 16.29 5.98 -4.21
N TYR A 20 15.42 6.24 -3.24
CA TYR A 20 15.80 6.89 -1.98
C TYR A 20 16.90 6.12 -1.25
N PHE A 21 16.77 4.79 -1.11
CA PHE A 21 17.81 3.98 -0.48
C PHE A 21 19.07 3.88 -1.36
N LYS A 22 18.93 3.95 -2.68
CA LYS A 22 20.05 3.96 -3.63
C LYS A 22 20.96 5.18 -3.47
N LEU A 23 20.45 6.30 -2.96
CA LEU A 23 21.28 7.47 -2.59
C LEU A 23 22.33 7.12 -1.53
N GLY A 24 22.03 6.18 -0.62
CA GLY A 24 22.97 5.62 0.35
C GLY A 24 23.88 4.51 -0.20
N GLY A 25 23.79 4.22 -1.50
CA GLY A 25 24.56 3.22 -2.22
C GLY A 25 23.76 2.00 -2.69
N PRO A 26 24.24 1.24 -3.70
CA PRO A 26 23.50 0.12 -4.29
C PRO A 26 23.07 -0.96 -3.29
N ARG A 27 23.97 -1.32 -2.37
CA ARG A 27 23.68 -2.31 -1.32
C ARG A 27 22.57 -1.88 -0.37
N ALA A 28 22.35 -0.57 -0.17
CA ALA A 28 21.26 -0.10 0.67
C ALA A 28 19.90 -0.31 -0.02
N ALA A 29 19.83 -0.08 -1.33
CA ALA A 29 18.64 -0.33 -2.13
C ALA A 29 18.30 -1.84 -2.23
N GLU A 30 19.31 -2.69 -2.40
CA GLU A 30 19.14 -4.15 -2.37
C GLU A 30 18.61 -4.64 -1.02
N ARG A 31 19.19 -4.17 0.10
CA ARG A 31 18.68 -4.49 1.43
C ARG A 31 17.25 -4.02 1.63
N PHE A 32 16.89 -2.84 1.13
CA PHE A 32 15.50 -2.39 1.16
C PHE A 32 14.59 -3.33 0.37
N TRP A 33 14.99 -3.71 -0.85
CA TRP A 33 14.24 -4.63 -1.72
C TRP A 33 13.97 -5.97 -1.04
N GLU A 34 14.98 -6.60 -0.45
CA GLU A 34 14.82 -7.87 0.27
C GLU A 34 13.82 -7.76 1.43
N ARG A 35 13.86 -6.64 2.16
CA ARG A 35 12.96 -6.40 3.30
C ARG A 35 11.54 -6.13 2.83
N TYR A 36 11.39 -5.40 1.72
CA TYR A 36 10.10 -5.20 1.05
C TYR A 36 9.51 -6.54 0.62
N GLU A 37 10.27 -7.40 -0.05
CA GLU A 37 9.81 -8.72 -0.49
C GLU A 37 9.36 -9.60 0.69
N ARG A 38 10.08 -9.57 1.82
CA ARG A 38 9.65 -10.28 3.04
C ARG A 38 8.36 -9.71 3.61
N ALA A 39 8.23 -8.38 3.66
CA ALA A 39 6.99 -7.73 4.11
C ALA A 39 5.82 -8.11 3.19
N TRP A 40 6.04 -8.07 1.87
CA TRP A 40 5.06 -8.44 0.87
C TRP A 40 4.64 -9.90 0.94
N ALA A 41 5.59 -10.82 1.09
CA ALA A 41 5.32 -12.24 1.30
C ALA A 41 4.42 -12.48 2.51
N SER A 42 4.64 -11.76 3.61
CA SER A 42 3.79 -11.88 4.80
C SER A 42 2.35 -11.39 4.58
N ILE A 43 2.18 -10.32 3.79
CA ILE A 43 0.84 -9.81 3.41
C ILE A 43 0.14 -10.82 2.50
N ARG A 44 0.84 -11.40 1.54
CA ARG A 44 0.28 -12.43 0.65
C ARG A 44 -0.11 -13.69 1.39
N ALA A 45 0.66 -14.10 2.40
CA ALA A 45 0.36 -15.28 3.18
C ALA A 45 -0.87 -15.08 4.09
N GLN A 46 -0.96 -13.91 4.75
CA GLN A 46 -2.05 -13.62 5.67
C GLN A 46 -2.37 -12.11 5.73
N PRO A 47 -3.16 -11.57 4.79
CA PRO A 47 -3.39 -10.13 4.67
C PRO A 47 -4.15 -9.55 5.87
N GLU A 48 -4.94 -10.35 6.58
CA GLU A 48 -5.69 -9.91 7.76
C GLU A 48 -4.84 -9.78 9.03
N SER A 49 -3.61 -10.32 9.03
CA SER A 49 -2.72 -10.30 10.20
C SER A 49 -2.21 -8.91 10.56
N CYS A 50 -2.16 -7.97 9.60
CA CYS A 50 -1.71 -6.61 9.88
C CYS A 50 -2.82 -5.78 10.51
N ARG A 51 -2.49 -5.00 11.53
CA ARG A 51 -3.44 -4.15 12.26
C ARG A 51 -4.22 -3.22 11.31
N LEU A 52 -5.54 -3.24 11.45
CA LEU A 52 -6.46 -2.31 10.80
C LEU A 52 -6.40 -0.94 11.49
N ARG A 53 -6.24 0.13 10.71
CA ARG A 53 -6.34 1.52 11.16
C ARG A 53 -7.80 1.97 11.15
N LEU A 54 -8.10 3.04 11.89
CA LEU A 54 -9.46 3.62 11.93
C LEU A 54 -9.98 4.04 10.55
N SER A 55 -9.07 4.40 9.63
CA SER A 55 -9.42 4.75 8.24
C SER A 55 -9.70 3.54 7.34
N GLY A 56 -9.78 2.31 7.87
CA GLY A 56 -10.01 1.09 7.08
C GLY A 56 -8.78 0.56 6.35
N TRP A 57 -7.64 1.26 6.45
CA TRP A 57 -6.37 0.84 5.89
C TRP A 57 -5.60 -0.08 6.83
N ARG A 58 -4.93 -1.08 6.28
CA ARG A 58 -3.90 -1.87 6.95
C ARG A 58 -2.54 -1.34 6.55
N GLN A 59 -1.57 -1.49 7.44
CA GLN A 59 -0.18 -1.12 7.20
C GLN A 59 0.75 -2.28 7.56
N LYS A 60 1.72 -2.55 6.69
CA LYS A 60 2.86 -3.42 6.99
C LYS A 60 4.13 -2.60 6.89
N ALA A 61 4.79 -2.36 8.02
CA ALA A 61 6.11 -1.74 8.02
C ALA A 61 7.10 -2.62 7.27
N VAL A 62 7.91 -2.01 6.41
CA VAL A 62 9.11 -2.65 5.87
C VAL A 62 10.15 -2.64 7.00
N PRO A 63 10.67 -3.80 7.44
CA PRO A 63 11.61 -3.84 8.56
C PRO A 63 12.80 -2.90 8.34
N GLN A 64 13.27 -2.24 9.40
CA GLN A 64 14.46 -1.37 9.37
C GLN A 64 14.43 -0.32 8.23
N SER A 65 13.24 0.21 7.95
CA SER A 65 12.98 1.21 6.93
C SER A 65 11.97 2.23 7.45
N SER A 66 12.00 3.43 6.89
CA SER A 66 11.00 4.47 7.09
C SER A 66 9.76 4.29 6.20
N TYR A 67 9.60 3.15 5.51
CA TYR A 67 8.50 2.89 4.58
C TYR A 67 7.57 1.78 5.05
N ALA A 68 6.30 1.85 4.63
CA ALA A 68 5.30 0.81 4.85
C ALA A 68 4.46 0.56 3.58
N ILE A 69 3.97 -0.68 3.46
CA ILE A 69 2.98 -1.07 2.45
C ILE A 69 1.60 -0.79 3.02
N PHE A 70 0.84 0.08 2.35
CA PHE A 70 -0.54 0.40 2.69
C PHE A 70 -1.49 -0.35 1.78
N TYR A 71 -2.44 -1.05 2.38
CA TYR A 71 -3.41 -1.84 1.66
C TYR A 71 -4.72 -1.93 2.42
N ARG A 72 -5.82 -2.25 1.75
CA ARG A 72 -7.12 -2.43 2.40
C ARG A 72 -7.91 -3.54 1.74
N GLU A 73 -8.91 -4.02 2.46
CA GLU A 73 -9.84 -4.98 1.92
C GLU A 73 -10.94 -4.27 1.11
N THR A 74 -11.33 -4.88 -0.01
CA THR A 74 -12.57 -4.59 -0.74
C THR A 74 -13.41 -5.87 -0.84
N PRO A 75 -14.68 -5.79 -1.27
CA PRO A 75 -15.50 -7.00 -1.45
C PRO A 75 -14.86 -8.00 -2.42
N ALA A 76 -14.22 -7.53 -3.49
CA ALA A 76 -13.70 -8.36 -4.56
C ALA A 76 -12.18 -8.62 -4.51
N PHE A 77 -11.39 -7.72 -3.91
CA PHE A 77 -9.93 -7.79 -3.95
C PHE A 77 -9.26 -7.14 -2.73
N TRP A 78 -7.95 -7.32 -2.60
CA TRP A 78 -7.11 -6.54 -1.70
C TRP A 78 -6.50 -5.39 -2.48
N PHE A 79 -6.81 -4.15 -2.08
CA PHE A 79 -6.30 -2.96 -2.75
C PHE A 79 -4.96 -2.57 -2.17
N LEU A 80 -3.91 -2.50 -2.99
CA LEU A 80 -2.59 -1.99 -2.62
C LEU A 80 -2.53 -0.48 -2.91
N GLY A 81 -2.67 0.32 -1.85
CA GLY A 81 -2.66 1.77 -1.93
C GLY A 81 -1.29 2.34 -2.27
N GLY A 82 -0.20 1.77 -1.74
CA GLY A 82 1.14 2.24 -2.07
C GLY A 82 2.23 1.83 -1.07
N VAL A 83 3.45 2.23 -1.40
CA VAL A 83 4.64 2.07 -0.54
C VAL A 83 5.09 3.46 -0.11
N LEU A 84 4.71 3.86 1.10
CA LEU A 84 4.83 5.26 1.54
C LEU A 84 5.74 5.39 2.75
N SER A 85 6.43 6.53 2.83
CA SER A 85 7.22 6.90 4.00
C SER A 85 6.30 7.17 5.19
N THR A 86 6.58 6.53 6.32
CA THR A 86 5.88 6.70 7.60
C THR A 86 6.45 7.83 8.45
N VAL A 87 7.51 8.48 7.98
CA VAL A 87 8.11 9.67 8.61
C VAL A 87 7.40 10.96 8.15
N GLN A 88 6.59 10.87 7.09
CA GLN A 88 5.79 11.99 6.62
C GLN A 88 4.65 12.33 7.58
N ASP A 89 4.16 13.56 7.45
CA ASP A 89 2.97 14.03 8.15
C ASP A 89 1.81 13.01 7.99
N PRO A 90 1.22 12.53 9.12
CA PRO A 90 0.10 11.59 9.09
C PRO A 90 -1.09 12.05 8.24
N ASP A 91 -1.35 13.35 8.18
CA ASP A 91 -2.47 13.93 7.43
C ASP A 91 -2.19 13.90 5.93
N LEU A 92 -0.95 14.19 5.52
CA LEU A 92 -0.52 14.03 4.12
C LEU A 92 -0.60 12.57 3.68
N LEU A 93 -0.21 11.64 4.54
CA LEU A 93 -0.32 10.22 4.26
C LEU A 93 -1.79 9.80 4.11
N GLN A 94 -2.68 10.25 5.00
CA GLN A 94 -4.11 9.96 4.92
C GLN A 94 -4.74 10.57 3.65
N ALA A 95 -4.40 11.82 3.30
CA ALA A 95 -4.87 12.47 2.08
C ALA A 95 -4.43 11.72 0.82
N ARG A 96 -3.16 11.28 0.75
CA ARG A 96 -2.65 10.47 -0.37
C ARG A 96 -3.41 9.16 -0.53
N LEU A 97 -3.72 8.48 0.57
CA LEU A 97 -4.47 7.22 0.53
C LEU A 97 -5.92 7.45 0.08
N LEU A 98 -6.57 8.53 0.52
CA LEU A 98 -7.92 8.90 0.10
C LEU A 98 -8.00 9.18 -1.41
N ILE A 99 -7.06 9.96 -1.96
CA ILE A 99 -7.00 10.24 -3.41
C ILE A 99 -6.90 8.94 -4.21
N ARG A 100 -6.10 7.98 -3.73
CA ARG A 100 -5.89 6.70 -4.41
C ARG A 100 -7.09 5.77 -4.32
N GLU A 101 -7.86 5.88 -3.25
CA GLU A 101 -9.12 5.17 -3.12
C GLU A 101 -10.16 5.70 -4.12
N VAL A 102 -10.29 7.01 -4.27
CA VAL A 102 -11.22 7.62 -5.25
C VAL A 102 -10.85 7.20 -6.67
N GLY A 103 -9.56 7.21 -7.03
CA GLY A 103 -9.09 6.73 -8.32
C GLY A 103 -9.30 5.23 -8.57
N ALA A 104 -9.52 4.43 -7.53
CA ALA A 104 -9.87 3.00 -7.64
C ALA A 104 -11.39 2.74 -7.56
N GLY A 105 -12.15 3.64 -6.92
CA GLY A 105 -13.60 3.58 -6.75
C GLY A 105 -14.39 3.79 -8.03
N ASP A 106 -13.80 4.44 -9.03
CA ASP A 106 -14.43 4.63 -10.35
C ASP A 106 -14.57 3.32 -11.16
N LEU A 107 -14.04 2.20 -10.64
CA LEU A 107 -14.22 0.84 -11.18
C LEU A 107 -15.15 -0.04 -10.31
N GLY A 108 -15.81 0.52 -9.28
CA GLY A 108 -16.52 -0.28 -8.27
C GLY A 108 -17.86 0.23 -7.75
N THR A 109 -18.28 1.47 -8.05
CA THR A 109 -19.59 1.97 -7.64
C THR A 109 -20.51 2.20 -8.83
N SER A 110 -20.97 1.12 -9.45
CA SER A 110 -22.18 1.14 -10.28
C SER A 110 -23.01 -0.10 -10.04
N GLN A 111 -23.52 -0.24 -8.81
CA GLN A 111 -24.78 -0.94 -8.51
C GLN A 111 -25.33 -0.43 -7.18
N ARG A 112 -26.08 0.67 -7.24
CA ARG A 112 -27.32 0.79 -6.47
C ARG A 112 -28.41 1.06 -7.49
N GLY A 113 -29.07 -0.02 -7.91
CA GLY A 113 -30.41 0.11 -8.46
C GLY A 113 -31.29 0.69 -7.36
N ASP A 114 -31.91 1.82 -7.64
CA ASP A 114 -33.08 2.27 -6.91
C ASP A 114 -34.30 1.61 -7.57
N PRO A 115 -35.05 0.75 -6.88
CA PRO A 115 -36.36 0.35 -7.33
C PRO A 115 -37.39 1.27 -6.68
N ARG A 116 -37.87 2.28 -7.40
CA ARG A 116 -39.24 2.81 -7.28
C ARG A 116 -39.71 3.38 -8.61
#